data_AF-A0A1R3G0N2-F1
#
_entry.id   AF-A0A1R3G0N2-F1
#
_cell.length_a   1.000
_cell.length_b   1.000
_cell.length_c   1.000
_cell.angle_alpha   90.00
_cell.angle_beta   90.00
_cell.angle_gamma   90.00
#
_symmetry.space_group_name_H-M   'P 1'
#
loop_
_entity.id
_entity.type
_entity.pdbx_description
1 polymer ?
#
loop_
_entity_poly.entity_id
_entity_poly.type
_entity_poly.pdbx_seq_one_letter_code
_entity_poly.pdbx_strand_id
1 'polypeptide(L)'
;MMVVELELLEPSNHRRNYKNLSNEKQKAIRDMLLVRSVNGKLPRGLVSIITTQFSVSRCTIFRIWKQYKSIINGDVSSRKIYSGQKRIEIDMSELQKIPLRKRITLKALSCSFSESTVQRRVKSGSIRKHSNAIKPDLTPENKIERMKFSHSMIDKTSIPHDPIFEGMYDVIHIDEKWFYMTKTLETYYLAPNEENPHRTCKSKNFIQKIMFLVALARPRLGLENLMADVVQLEHLNKMNAHNIAMVFAPNMIQMDKAALLGSAIEQVKDLKQKATEVSKVFTVPTEIDEVTVDCDVPNITRQNNNDKIFI
;
A
#
# COMPACT_ATOMS: atom_id res chain seq x y z
N MET A 1 -13.84 84.58 34.31
CA MET A 1 -12.51 84.08 33.86
C MET A 1 -12.69 82.60 33.58
N MET A 2 -13.06 82.23 32.34
CA MET A 2 -13.35 80.85 31.96
C MET A 2 -12.05 80.15 31.57
N VAL A 3 -11.76 79.07 32.29
CA VAL A 3 -10.67 78.14 32.03
C VAL A 3 -11.07 77.34 30.79
N VAL A 4 -10.33 77.48 29.70
CA VAL A 4 -10.49 76.65 28.50
C VAL A 4 -9.43 75.56 28.57
N GLU A 5 -9.91 74.34 28.76
CA GLU A 5 -9.15 73.10 28.78
C GLU A 5 -8.56 72.86 27.38
N LEU A 6 -7.23 72.90 27.27
CA LEU A 6 -6.51 72.51 26.06
C LEU A 6 -6.50 70.98 25.99
N GLU A 7 -7.38 70.39 25.17
CA GLU A 7 -7.24 69.00 24.75
C GLU A 7 -5.97 68.83 23.91
N LEU A 8 -4.98 68.19 24.51
CA LEU A 8 -3.75 67.75 23.86
C LEU A 8 -4.07 66.61 22.88
N LEU A 9 -4.11 66.93 21.59
CA LEU A 9 -4.13 65.94 20.51
C LEU A 9 -2.84 65.11 20.52
N GLU A 10 -2.96 63.86 20.98
CA GLU A 10 -1.89 62.87 20.95
C GLU A 10 -1.34 62.65 19.53
N PRO A 11 -0.01 62.67 19.31
CA PRO A 11 0.58 62.44 18.01
C PRO A 11 0.41 60.97 17.62
N SER A 12 -0.48 60.71 16.65
CA SER A 12 -0.71 59.37 16.11
C SER A 12 0.58 58.82 15.49
N ASN A 13 1.27 57.93 16.21
CA ASN A 13 2.45 57.20 15.75
C ASN A 13 2.07 56.26 14.59
N HIS A 14 1.97 56.80 13.38
CA HIS A 14 1.74 56.04 12.16
C HIS A 14 3.00 55.24 11.83
N ARG A 15 3.11 54.02 12.38
CA ARG A 15 4.09 53.02 11.91
C ARG A 15 3.95 52.92 10.38
N ARG A 16 5.00 53.33 9.65
CA ARG A 16 5.04 53.24 8.19
C ARG A 16 4.88 51.77 7.80
N ASN A 17 3.69 51.42 7.30
CA ASN A 17 3.39 50.07 6.91
C ASN A 17 4.11 49.80 5.57
N TYR A 18 5.21 49.04 5.61
CA TYR A 18 6.01 48.68 4.41
C TYR A 18 5.30 47.67 3.49
N LYS A 19 4.03 47.35 3.76
CA LYS A 19 3.23 46.45 2.93
C LYS A 19 2.90 47.11 1.60
N ASN A 20 3.05 46.36 0.50
CA ASN A 20 2.63 46.83 -0.81
C ASN A 20 1.12 47.14 -0.79
N LEU A 21 0.72 48.23 -1.42
CA LEU A 21 -0.69 48.65 -1.49
C LEU A 21 -1.50 47.60 -2.29
N SER A 22 -2.65 47.17 -1.77
CA SER A 22 -3.55 46.25 -2.48
C SER A 22 -4.00 46.81 -3.83
N ASN A 23 -4.26 45.94 -4.80
CA ASN A 23 -4.77 46.31 -6.13
C ASN A 23 -6.09 47.10 -6.04
N GLU A 24 -6.97 46.75 -5.10
CA GLU A 24 -8.24 47.47 -4.87
C GLU A 24 -7.99 48.91 -4.42
N LYS A 25 -7.09 49.10 -3.46
CA LYS A 25 -6.71 50.44 -2.99
C LYS A 25 -6.00 51.25 -4.07
N GLN A 26 -5.20 50.61 -4.93
CA GLN A 26 -4.56 51.27 -6.08
C GLN A 26 -5.61 51.76 -7.10
N LYS A 27 -6.62 50.93 -7.40
CA LYS A 27 -7.74 51.30 -8.28
C LYS A 27 -8.58 52.42 -7.67
N ALA A 28 -8.95 52.33 -6.39
CA ALA A 28 -9.72 53.36 -5.71
C ALA A 28 -9.00 54.73 -5.70
N ILE A 29 -7.68 54.74 -5.48
CA ILE A 29 -6.88 55.97 -5.56
C ILE A 29 -6.86 56.52 -6.99
N ARG A 30 -6.69 55.65 -8.01
CA ARG A 30 -6.75 56.05 -9.41
C ARG A 30 -8.10 56.69 -9.75
N ASP A 31 -9.20 56.05 -9.37
CA ASP A 31 -10.56 56.51 -9.66
C ASP A 31 -10.79 57.89 -9.02
N MET A 32 -10.37 58.04 -7.76
CA MET A 32 -10.49 59.29 -7.02
C MET A 32 -9.63 60.42 -7.63
N LEU A 33 -8.44 60.10 -8.12
CA LEU A 33 -7.59 61.04 -8.84
C LEU A 33 -8.19 61.43 -10.20
N LEU A 34 -8.79 60.48 -10.92
CA LEU A 34 -9.38 60.71 -12.23
C LEU A 34 -10.61 61.63 -12.13
N VAL A 35 -11.54 61.32 -11.23
CA VAL A 35 -12.78 62.09 -11.00
C VAL A 35 -12.47 63.54 -10.59
N ARG A 36 -11.40 63.77 -9.82
CA ARG A 36 -11.02 65.10 -9.33
C ARG A 36 -9.91 65.77 -10.15
N SER A 37 -9.50 65.17 -11.27
CA SER A 37 -8.52 65.78 -12.18
C SER A 37 -9.19 66.78 -13.09
N VAL A 38 -8.54 67.92 -13.32
CA VAL A 38 -9.03 68.97 -14.24
C VAL A 38 -8.01 69.10 -15.37
N ASN A 39 -8.45 68.92 -16.61
CA ASN A 39 -7.60 68.98 -17.82
C ASN A 39 -6.34 68.09 -17.71
N GLY A 40 -6.47 66.91 -17.12
CA GLY A 40 -5.36 65.96 -16.93
C GLY A 40 -4.29 66.39 -15.90
N LYS A 41 -4.56 67.45 -15.12
CA LYS A 41 -3.73 67.95 -14.02
C LYS A 41 -4.41 67.70 -12.67
N LEU A 42 -3.59 67.42 -11.66
CA LEU A 42 -4.05 67.22 -10.28
C LEU A 42 -4.10 68.58 -9.57
N PRO A 43 -5.24 69.01 -9.02
CA PRO A 43 -5.35 70.27 -8.29
C PRO A 43 -4.51 70.29 -7.01
N ARG A 44 -4.10 71.49 -6.60
CA ARG A 44 -3.28 71.70 -5.39
C ARG A 44 -4.06 71.20 -4.16
N GLY A 45 -3.37 70.49 -3.27
CA GLY A 45 -3.97 69.94 -2.05
C GLY A 45 -4.68 68.59 -2.19
N LEU A 46 -5.11 68.19 -3.40
CA LEU A 46 -5.81 66.92 -3.64
C LEU A 46 -4.99 65.71 -3.18
N VAL A 47 -3.70 65.70 -3.50
CA VAL A 47 -2.79 64.62 -3.08
C VAL A 47 -2.72 64.55 -1.56
N SER A 48 -2.76 65.68 -0.84
CA SER A 48 -2.74 65.71 0.63
C SER A 48 -4.01 65.13 1.23
N ILE A 49 -5.17 65.40 0.62
CA ILE A 49 -6.45 64.83 1.03
C ILE A 49 -6.43 63.30 0.87
N ILE A 50 -5.98 62.82 -0.29
CA ILE A 50 -5.90 61.38 -0.60
C ILE A 50 -4.86 60.68 0.29
N THR A 51 -3.74 61.34 0.61
CA THR A 51 -2.76 60.76 1.56
C THR A 51 -3.34 60.53 2.94
N THR A 52 -4.15 61.48 3.44
CA THR A 52 -4.81 61.34 4.75
C THR A 52 -5.89 60.26 4.69
N GLN A 53 -6.72 60.26 3.65
CA GLN A 53 -7.83 59.32 3.48
C GLN A 53 -7.38 57.86 3.36
N PHE A 54 -6.31 57.58 2.61
CA PHE A 54 -5.85 56.21 2.36
C PHE A 54 -4.64 55.80 3.22
N SER A 55 -4.09 56.72 4.04
CA SER A 55 -2.86 56.53 4.81
C SER A 55 -1.67 56.08 3.95
N VAL A 56 -1.54 56.66 2.75
CA VAL A 56 -0.52 56.32 1.75
C VAL A 56 0.44 57.51 1.56
N SER A 57 1.71 57.25 1.25
CA SER A 57 2.68 58.32 0.98
C SER A 57 2.38 59.09 -0.31
N ARG A 58 2.70 60.40 -0.33
CA ARG A 58 2.59 61.25 -1.54
C ARG A 58 3.32 60.63 -2.74
N CYS A 59 4.50 60.04 -2.52
CA CYS A 59 5.29 59.37 -3.55
C CYS A 59 4.56 58.18 -4.19
N THR A 60 3.81 57.41 -3.40
CA THR A 60 3.02 56.27 -3.92
C THR A 60 1.86 56.74 -4.79
N ILE A 61 1.18 57.83 -4.41
CA ILE A 61 0.09 58.43 -5.20
C ILE A 61 0.63 58.95 -6.54
N PHE A 62 1.76 59.65 -6.54
CA PHE A 62 2.40 60.09 -7.78
C PHE A 62 2.86 58.91 -8.64
N ARG A 63 3.36 57.83 -8.04
CA ARG A 63 3.73 56.60 -8.76
C ARG A 63 2.52 55.96 -9.45
N ILE A 64 1.37 55.90 -8.77
CA ILE A 64 0.09 55.44 -9.32
C ILE A 64 -0.35 56.33 -10.49
N TRP A 65 -0.32 57.65 -10.33
CA TRP A 65 -0.72 58.60 -11.37
C TRP A 65 0.17 58.53 -12.61
N LYS A 66 1.49 58.39 -12.41
CA LYS A 66 2.46 58.20 -13.49
C LYS A 66 2.22 56.87 -14.22
N GLN A 67 1.92 55.80 -13.49
CA GLN A 67 1.61 54.49 -14.07
C GLN A 67 0.32 54.56 -14.91
N TYR A 68 -0.74 55.19 -14.40
CA TYR A 68 -1.98 55.44 -15.16
C TYR A 68 -1.72 56.16 -16.48
N LYS A 69 -0.97 57.28 -16.46
CA LYS A 69 -0.66 58.05 -17.66
C LYS A 69 0.17 57.28 -18.70
N SER A 70 0.97 56.31 -18.26
CA SER A 70 1.86 55.53 -19.14
C SER A 70 1.17 54.36 -19.85
N ILE A 71 -0.01 53.93 -19.41
CA ILE A 71 -0.69 52.71 -19.90
C ILE A 71 -1.98 53.11 -20.60
N ILE A 72 -2.15 52.67 -21.85
CA ILE A 72 -3.33 52.96 -22.71
C ILE A 72 -4.64 52.50 -22.03
N ASN A 73 -4.61 51.38 -21.30
CA ASN A 73 -5.77 50.80 -20.64
C ASN A 73 -6.00 51.31 -19.20
N GLY A 74 -5.12 52.18 -18.69
CA GLY A 74 -5.27 52.81 -17.38
C GLY A 74 -5.20 51.88 -16.16
N ASP A 75 -4.76 50.62 -16.30
CA ASP A 75 -4.62 49.71 -15.15
C ASP A 75 -3.40 50.08 -14.29
N VAL A 76 -3.62 50.18 -12.99
CA VAL A 76 -2.61 50.55 -12.01
C VAL A 76 -2.29 49.42 -11.04
N SER A 77 -2.78 48.20 -11.32
CA SER A 77 -2.52 47.03 -10.49
C SER A 77 -1.02 46.74 -10.32
N SER A 78 -0.68 46.00 -9.25
CA SER A 78 0.69 45.59 -8.96
C SER A 78 1.23 44.71 -10.08
N ARG A 79 2.27 45.19 -10.76
CA ARG A 79 3.01 44.45 -11.80
C ARG A 79 4.06 43.48 -11.25
N LYS A 80 4.09 43.25 -9.94
CA LYS A 80 5.00 42.27 -9.34
C LYS A 80 4.54 40.87 -9.73
N ILE A 81 5.22 40.29 -10.71
CA ILE A 81 5.16 38.86 -10.97
C ILE A 81 6.13 38.20 -10.00
N TYR A 82 5.68 37.17 -9.27
CA TYR A 82 6.58 36.39 -8.41
C TYR A 82 7.51 35.56 -9.29
N SER A 83 8.62 36.18 -9.72
CA SER A 83 9.76 35.45 -10.24
C SER A 83 10.50 34.87 -9.04
N GLY A 84 10.07 33.68 -8.61
CA GLY A 84 10.82 32.91 -7.62
C GLY A 84 12.26 32.66 -8.08
N GLN A 85 13.10 32.19 -7.17
CA GLN A 85 14.45 31.78 -7.52
C GLN A 85 14.40 30.70 -8.62
N LYS A 86 15.17 30.90 -9.70
CA LYS A 86 15.29 29.91 -10.77
C LYS A 86 15.82 28.59 -10.19
N ARG A 87 15.24 27.47 -10.63
CA ARG A 87 15.70 26.14 -10.18
C ARG A 87 17.10 25.89 -10.73
N ILE A 88 18.00 25.39 -9.88
CA ILE A 88 19.33 24.94 -10.30
C ILE A 88 19.16 23.71 -11.19
N GLU A 89 19.41 23.82 -12.48
CA GLU A 89 19.41 22.69 -13.40
C GLU A 89 20.56 21.75 -13.08
N ILE A 90 20.28 20.44 -13.08
CA ILE A 90 21.30 19.42 -12.89
C ILE A 90 21.52 18.79 -14.26
N ASP A 91 22.79 18.72 -14.66
CA ASP A 91 23.15 17.99 -15.86
C ASP A 91 23.00 16.48 -15.61
N MET A 92 22.03 15.87 -16.29
CA MET A 92 21.78 14.43 -16.20
C MET A 92 22.97 13.62 -16.75
N SER A 93 23.83 14.25 -17.55
CA SER A 93 25.05 13.65 -18.09
C SER A 93 26.08 13.38 -16.99
N GLU A 94 26.17 14.24 -15.97
CA GLU A 94 27.02 14.00 -14.81
C GLU A 94 26.54 12.81 -13.97
N LEU A 95 25.22 12.67 -13.81
CA LEU A 95 24.63 11.53 -13.12
C LEU A 95 24.97 10.21 -13.83
N GLN A 96 25.02 10.20 -15.17
CA GLN A 96 25.38 9.04 -15.97
C GLN A 96 26.87 8.64 -15.87
N LYS A 97 27.77 9.57 -15.53
CA LYS A 97 29.21 9.28 -15.34
C LYS A 97 29.49 8.53 -14.03
N ILE A 98 28.62 8.64 -13.04
CA ILE A 98 28.80 8.02 -11.73
C ILE A 98 28.58 6.50 -11.84
N PRO A 99 29.44 5.60 -11.34
CA PRO A 99 29.19 4.17 -11.44
C PRO A 99 27.95 3.74 -10.63
N LEU A 100 27.21 2.73 -11.09
CA LEU A 100 25.95 2.26 -10.45
C LEU A 100 26.09 1.91 -8.97
N ARG A 101 27.26 1.39 -8.55
CA ARG A 101 27.57 1.12 -7.13
C ARG A 101 27.43 2.33 -6.22
N LYS A 102 27.63 3.55 -6.75
CA LYS A 102 27.49 4.82 -6.03
C LYS A 102 26.10 5.46 -6.21
N ARG A 103 25.18 4.82 -6.93
CA ARG A 103 23.81 5.32 -7.19
C ARG A 103 22.71 4.70 -6.34
N ILE A 104 23.08 3.89 -5.35
CA ILE A 104 22.14 3.02 -4.61
C ILE A 104 21.28 3.84 -3.63
N THR A 105 21.93 4.60 -2.76
CA THR A 105 21.27 5.42 -1.75
C THR A 105 21.38 6.89 -2.11
N LEU A 106 20.46 7.70 -1.58
CA LEU A 106 20.52 9.16 -1.71
C LEU A 106 21.85 9.70 -1.17
N LYS A 107 22.35 9.10 -0.09
CA LYS A 107 23.63 9.46 0.53
C LYS A 107 24.85 9.07 -0.31
N ALA A 108 24.79 7.96 -1.04
CA ALA A 108 25.86 7.59 -1.98
C ALA A 108 25.88 8.53 -3.20
N LEU A 109 24.69 8.87 -3.71
CA LEU A 109 24.54 9.87 -4.77
C LEU A 109 24.97 11.27 -4.33
N SER A 110 24.76 11.60 -3.05
CA SER A 110 25.12 12.90 -2.51
C SER A 110 26.62 13.10 -2.33
N CYS A 111 27.45 12.11 -2.64
CA CYS A 111 28.89 12.30 -2.76
C CYS A 111 29.26 13.14 -3.99
N SER A 112 28.39 13.19 -5.00
CA SER A 112 28.60 13.94 -6.24
C SER A 112 27.68 15.16 -6.37
N PHE A 113 26.55 15.17 -5.67
CA PHE A 113 25.57 16.27 -5.67
C PHE A 113 25.16 16.60 -4.23
N SER A 114 24.56 17.77 -3.97
CA SER A 114 24.03 18.01 -2.62
C SER A 114 22.82 17.11 -2.31
N GLU A 115 22.77 16.57 -1.09
CA GLU A 115 21.75 15.61 -0.66
C GLU A 115 20.32 16.17 -0.81
N SER A 116 20.13 17.42 -0.42
CA SER A 116 18.85 18.14 -0.54
C SER A 116 18.37 18.25 -1.99
N THR A 117 19.32 18.39 -2.92
CA THR A 117 19.04 18.47 -4.34
C THR A 117 18.62 17.12 -4.89
N VAL A 118 19.35 16.04 -4.58
CA VAL A 118 18.99 14.68 -5.02
C VAL A 118 17.61 14.29 -4.49
N GLN A 119 17.32 14.54 -3.20
CA GLN A 119 16.02 14.29 -2.58
C GLN A 119 14.88 15.01 -3.31
N ARG A 120 15.05 16.32 -3.56
CA ARG A 120 14.05 17.13 -4.27
C ARG A 120 13.78 16.61 -5.68
N ARG A 121 14.82 16.14 -6.37
CA ARG A 121 14.74 15.63 -7.75
C ARG A 121 14.11 14.26 -7.86
N VAL A 122 14.34 13.40 -6.87
CA VAL A 122 13.61 12.14 -6.74
C VAL A 122 12.12 12.41 -6.48
N LYS A 123 11.80 13.38 -5.60
CA LYS A 123 10.40 13.77 -5.33
C LYS A 123 9.71 14.41 -6.53
N SER A 124 10.43 15.19 -7.34
CA SER A 124 9.90 15.79 -8.55
C SER A 124 9.86 14.85 -9.76
N GLY A 125 10.33 13.61 -9.62
CA GLY A 125 10.35 12.61 -10.69
C GLY A 125 11.45 12.79 -11.74
N SER A 126 12.36 13.77 -11.57
CA SER A 126 13.50 13.96 -12.49
C SER A 126 14.52 12.82 -12.35
N ILE A 127 14.70 12.28 -11.13
CA ILE A 127 15.50 11.08 -10.89
C ILE A 127 14.55 9.94 -10.54
N ARG A 128 14.55 8.86 -11.34
CA ARG A 128 13.69 7.69 -11.12
C ARG A 128 14.35 6.67 -10.20
N LYS A 129 13.62 6.19 -9.19
CA LYS A 129 13.98 4.98 -8.45
C LYS A 129 13.64 3.74 -9.28
N HIS A 130 14.56 2.79 -9.38
CA HIS A 130 14.34 1.53 -10.07
C HIS A 130 14.73 0.37 -9.16
N SER A 131 13.84 -0.62 -9.03
CA SER A 131 14.10 -1.87 -8.34
C SER A 131 14.66 -2.89 -9.34
N ASN A 132 15.90 -3.34 -9.12
CA ASN A 132 16.50 -4.42 -9.89
C ASN A 132 16.41 -5.72 -9.09
N ALA A 133 15.44 -6.57 -9.43
CA ALA A 133 15.30 -7.89 -8.79
C ALA A 133 16.23 -8.90 -9.50
N ILE A 134 17.01 -9.64 -8.71
CA ILE A 134 17.83 -10.74 -9.22
C ILE A 134 16.87 -11.85 -9.68
N LYS A 135 17.00 -12.24 -10.94
CA LYS A 135 16.31 -13.41 -11.51
C LYS A 135 17.29 -14.58 -11.58
N PRO A 136 16.82 -15.83 -11.48
CA PRO A 136 17.67 -17.00 -11.73
C PRO A 136 18.30 -16.90 -13.11
N ASP A 137 19.56 -17.28 -13.21
CA ASP A 137 20.26 -17.28 -14.49
C ASP A 137 19.74 -18.42 -15.38
N LEU A 138 19.47 -18.09 -16.64
CA LEU A 138 18.93 -19.02 -17.63
C LEU A 138 20.05 -19.36 -18.60
N THR A 139 20.66 -20.53 -18.41
CA THR A 139 21.61 -21.10 -19.35
C THR A 139 20.98 -21.25 -20.74
N PRO A 140 21.77 -21.19 -21.83
CA PRO A 140 21.23 -21.40 -23.17
C PRO A 140 20.51 -22.75 -23.29
N GLU A 141 20.99 -23.79 -22.61
CA GLU A 141 20.33 -25.10 -22.52
C GLU A 141 18.94 -25.00 -21.90
N ASN A 142 18.80 -24.31 -20.76
CA ASN A 142 17.51 -24.10 -20.11
C ASN A 142 16.52 -23.31 -20.99
N LYS A 143 17.03 -22.38 -21.82
CA LYS A 143 16.19 -21.65 -22.78
C LYS A 143 15.68 -22.57 -23.88
N ILE A 144 16.54 -23.45 -24.41
CA ILE A 144 16.17 -24.44 -25.42
C ILE A 144 15.15 -25.41 -24.85
N GLU A 145 15.35 -25.93 -23.64
CA GLU A 145 14.39 -26.83 -22.99
C GLU A 145 13.04 -26.16 -22.74
N ARG A 146 13.04 -24.91 -22.25
CA ARG A 146 11.80 -24.13 -22.09
C ARG A 146 11.09 -23.87 -23.42
N MET A 147 11.84 -23.62 -24.49
CA MET A 147 11.28 -23.44 -25.82
C MET A 147 10.68 -24.76 -26.33
N LYS A 148 11.40 -25.88 -26.20
CA LYS A 148 10.93 -27.21 -26.55
C LYS A 148 9.67 -27.59 -25.78
N PHE A 149 9.64 -27.32 -24.48
CA PHE A 149 8.47 -27.49 -23.63
C PHE A 149 7.30 -26.65 -24.16
N SER A 150 7.50 -25.34 -24.34
CA SER A 150 6.45 -24.46 -24.87
C SER A 150 5.93 -24.93 -26.24
N HIS A 151 6.81 -25.43 -27.11
CA HIS A 151 6.45 -25.99 -28.41
C HIS A 151 5.67 -27.30 -28.29
N SER A 152 5.96 -28.15 -27.31
CA SER A 152 5.19 -29.37 -27.06
C SER A 152 3.77 -29.14 -26.57
N MET A 153 3.46 -27.95 -26.05
CA MET A 153 2.11 -27.57 -25.61
C MET A 153 1.28 -26.92 -26.74
N ILE A 154 1.78 -26.85 -27.97
CA ILE A 154 1.01 -26.33 -29.12
C ILE A 154 0.20 -27.49 -29.74
N ASP A 155 -1.08 -27.23 -30.00
CA ASP A 155 -1.96 -28.19 -30.68
C ASP A 155 -1.48 -28.38 -32.12
N LYS A 156 -1.05 -29.61 -32.44
CA LYS A 156 -0.51 -29.97 -33.75
C LYS A 156 -1.49 -29.71 -34.90
N THR A 157 -2.80 -29.71 -34.62
CA THR A 157 -3.85 -29.51 -35.64
C THR A 157 -4.01 -28.05 -36.06
N SER A 158 -3.52 -27.12 -35.24
CA SER A 158 -3.65 -25.66 -35.44
C SER A 158 -2.53 -25.05 -36.29
N ILE A 159 -1.48 -25.83 -36.57
CA ILE A 159 -0.32 -25.43 -37.39
C ILE A 159 -0.68 -25.67 -38.88
N PRO A 160 -0.46 -24.70 -39.80
CA PRO A 160 0.50 -23.60 -39.72
C PRO A 160 -0.08 -22.18 -39.62
N HIS A 161 -1.40 -22.00 -39.75
CA HIS A 161 -1.97 -20.66 -39.95
C HIS A 161 -2.30 -19.92 -38.63
N ASP A 162 -2.61 -20.63 -37.53
CA ASP A 162 -2.85 -20.01 -36.23
C ASP A 162 -2.60 -21.00 -35.07
N PRO A 163 -1.37 -21.09 -34.52
CA PRO A 163 -1.04 -22.07 -33.49
C PRO A 163 -1.74 -21.75 -32.16
N ILE A 164 -2.58 -22.67 -31.70
CA ILE A 164 -3.30 -22.59 -30.43
C ILE A 164 -2.62 -23.53 -29.42
N PHE A 165 -2.51 -23.12 -28.16
CA PHE A 165 -2.04 -24.01 -27.09
C PHE A 165 -3.09 -25.08 -26.75
N GLU A 166 -2.65 -26.31 -26.50
CA GLU A 166 -3.53 -27.39 -26.04
C GLU A 166 -4.26 -26.98 -24.74
N GLY A 167 -5.54 -27.34 -24.65
CA GLY A 167 -6.41 -26.92 -23.55
C GLY A 167 -6.06 -27.52 -22.17
N MET A 168 -5.07 -28.41 -22.09
CA MET A 168 -4.58 -29.06 -20.86
C MET A 168 -5.71 -29.63 -19.99
N TYR A 169 -6.75 -30.21 -20.61
CA TYR A 169 -7.93 -30.71 -19.91
C TYR A 169 -7.64 -31.95 -19.04
N ASP A 170 -6.52 -32.60 -19.27
CA ASP A 170 -5.99 -33.80 -18.61
C ASP A 170 -4.78 -33.50 -17.70
N VAL A 171 -4.37 -32.23 -17.58
CA VAL A 171 -3.20 -31.84 -16.77
C VAL A 171 -3.66 -31.26 -15.44
N ILE A 172 -3.16 -31.83 -14.34
CA ILE A 172 -3.31 -31.31 -12.98
C ILE A 172 -2.01 -30.59 -12.61
N HIS A 173 -2.09 -29.31 -12.29
CA HIS A 173 -0.95 -28.53 -11.84
C HIS A 173 -0.80 -28.66 -10.33
N ILE A 174 0.29 -29.28 -9.88
CA ILE A 174 0.60 -29.43 -8.46
C ILE A 174 1.72 -28.46 -8.10
N ASP A 175 1.50 -27.67 -7.05
CA ASP A 175 2.48 -26.73 -6.52
C ASP A 175 2.62 -26.85 -5.01
N GLU A 176 3.86 -26.68 -4.52
CA GLU A 176 4.19 -26.64 -3.10
C GLU A 176 4.53 -25.21 -2.69
N LYS A 177 3.79 -24.69 -1.73
CA LYS A 177 3.98 -23.32 -1.26
C LYS A 177 4.19 -23.24 0.25
N TRP A 178 5.30 -22.66 0.64
CA TRP A 178 5.65 -22.41 2.03
C TRP A 178 5.13 -21.05 2.49
N PHE A 179 4.33 -21.04 3.55
CA PHE A 179 3.87 -19.82 4.22
C PHE A 179 4.55 -19.69 5.58
N TYR A 180 5.08 -18.51 5.86
CA TYR A 180 5.63 -18.19 7.17
C TYR A 180 4.49 -17.84 8.12
N MET A 181 4.50 -18.38 9.34
CA MET A 181 3.50 -18.10 10.37
C MET A 181 3.45 -16.60 10.72
N THR A 182 4.59 -15.91 10.63
CA THR A 182 4.68 -14.46 10.85
C THR A 182 5.54 -13.81 9.78
N LYS A 183 5.22 -12.58 9.39
CA LYS A 183 6.01 -11.85 8.40
C LYS A 183 7.34 -11.43 9.02
N THR A 184 8.39 -11.41 8.19
CA THR A 184 9.72 -10.93 8.57
C THR A 184 9.73 -9.43 8.83
N LEU A 185 8.85 -8.68 8.16
CA LEU A 185 8.65 -7.25 8.36
C LEU A 185 7.15 -7.00 8.50
N GLU A 186 6.76 -6.41 9.62
CA GLU A 186 5.41 -5.95 9.91
C GLU A 186 5.49 -4.48 10.31
N THR A 187 4.56 -3.68 9.78
CA THR A 187 4.48 -2.26 10.08
C THR A 187 3.37 -2.06 11.10
N TYR A 188 3.72 -1.45 12.23
CA TYR A 188 2.77 -1.08 13.28
C TYR A 188 2.60 0.46 13.28
N TYR A 189 1.37 0.91 13.50
CA TYR A 189 1.09 2.31 13.83
C TYR A 189 0.98 2.38 15.36
N LEU A 190 1.87 3.17 15.98
CA LEU A 190 1.97 3.27 17.43
C LEU A 190 1.57 4.67 17.87
N ALA A 191 0.99 4.79 19.06
CA ALA A 191 0.75 6.09 19.67
C ALA A 191 2.08 6.77 20.07
N PRO A 192 2.14 8.11 20.18
CA PRO A 192 3.40 8.83 20.42
C PRO A 192 4.17 8.46 21.69
N ASN A 193 3.48 7.90 22.70
CA ASN A 193 4.05 7.50 23.99
C ASN A 193 4.04 5.97 24.19
N GLU A 194 3.80 5.20 23.13
CA GLU A 194 3.74 3.74 23.19
C GLU A 194 5.12 3.14 22.92
N GLU A 195 5.50 2.12 23.69
CA GLU A 195 6.76 1.43 23.49
C GLU A 195 6.76 0.61 22.20
N ASN A 196 7.91 0.55 21.54
CA ASN A 196 8.03 -0.20 20.29
C ASN A 196 7.89 -1.71 20.53
N PRO A 197 7.01 -2.41 19.79
CA PRO A 197 6.84 -3.84 19.95
C PRO A 197 8.12 -4.57 19.54
N HIS A 198 8.68 -5.33 20.48
CA HIS A 198 9.93 -6.05 20.28
C HIS A 198 9.67 -7.48 19.81
N ARG A 199 10.12 -7.81 18.59
CA ARG A 199 10.05 -9.16 18.01
C ARG A 199 11.45 -9.67 17.69
N THR A 200 11.88 -10.74 18.35
CA THR A 200 13.19 -11.36 18.13
C THR A 200 13.09 -12.79 17.61
N CYS A 201 13.95 -13.13 16.65
CA CYS A 201 14.20 -14.47 16.15
C CYS A 201 15.70 -14.59 15.80
N LYS A 202 16.28 -15.78 15.93
CA LYS A 202 17.72 -15.99 15.64
C LYS A 202 18.06 -15.83 14.14
N SER A 203 17.19 -16.31 13.24
CA SER A 203 17.29 -16.07 11.79
C SER A 203 15.94 -16.32 11.11
N LYS A 204 15.78 -15.88 9.84
CA LYS A 204 14.56 -16.11 9.05
C LYS A 204 14.20 -17.59 8.89
N ASN A 205 15.19 -18.48 8.92
CA ASN A 205 14.98 -19.91 8.75
C ASN A 205 14.30 -20.57 9.95
N PHE A 206 14.39 -19.96 11.14
CA PHE A 206 13.74 -20.45 12.38
C PHE A 206 12.28 -20.01 12.53
N ILE A 207 11.77 -19.16 11.63
CA ILE A 207 10.35 -18.81 11.64
C ILE A 207 9.56 -20.06 11.24
N GLN A 208 8.56 -20.43 12.04
CA GLN A 208 7.69 -21.56 11.75
C GLN A 208 7.04 -21.39 10.37
N LYS A 209 7.10 -22.44 9.55
CA LYS A 209 6.54 -22.46 8.19
C LYS A 209 5.52 -23.57 8.09
N ILE A 210 4.46 -23.31 7.35
CA ILE A 210 3.45 -24.31 6.99
C ILE A 210 3.56 -24.49 5.48
N MET A 211 3.66 -25.74 5.04
CA MET A 211 3.64 -26.11 3.63
C MET A 211 2.21 -26.39 3.21
N PHE A 212 1.78 -25.78 2.12
CA PHE A 212 0.52 -26.09 1.46
C PHE A 212 0.84 -26.74 0.11
N LEU A 213 0.33 -27.95 -0.08
CA LEU A 213 0.30 -28.61 -1.38
C LEU A 213 -1.03 -28.26 -2.04
N VAL A 214 -1.00 -27.69 -3.23
CA VAL A 214 -2.20 -27.30 -3.98
C VAL A 214 -2.18 -27.98 -5.33
N ALA A 215 -3.25 -28.69 -5.64
CA ALA A 215 -3.51 -29.24 -6.97
C ALA A 215 -4.61 -28.40 -7.65
N LEU A 216 -4.30 -27.83 -8.81
CA LEU A 216 -5.22 -27.08 -9.64
C LEU A 216 -5.51 -27.86 -10.92
N ALA A 217 -6.77 -28.23 -11.11
CA ALA A 217 -7.28 -28.80 -12.35
C ALA A 217 -8.29 -27.84 -12.97
N ARG A 218 -8.41 -27.87 -14.30
CA ARG A 218 -9.44 -27.08 -14.99
C ARG A 218 -10.83 -27.63 -14.63
N PRO A 219 -11.79 -26.80 -14.19
CA PRO A 219 -13.13 -27.27 -13.89
C PRO A 219 -13.76 -27.95 -15.11
N ARG A 220 -14.13 -29.22 -14.98
CA ARG A 220 -14.91 -29.93 -15.99
C ARG A 220 -16.38 -29.66 -15.69
N LEU A 221 -17.12 -29.15 -16.67
CA LEU A 221 -18.57 -28.93 -16.54
C LEU A 221 -19.27 -30.29 -16.50
N GLY A 222 -19.43 -30.81 -15.30
CA GLY A 222 -20.15 -32.04 -14.96
C GLY A 222 -20.25 -32.09 -13.44
N LEU A 223 -21.34 -31.52 -12.90
CA LEU A 223 -21.49 -31.07 -11.51
C LEU A 223 -21.46 -32.17 -10.43
N GLU A 224 -21.21 -33.44 -10.80
CA GLU A 224 -21.36 -34.59 -9.91
C GLU A 224 -20.05 -35.39 -9.70
N ASN A 225 -19.04 -35.23 -10.55
CA ASN A 225 -17.90 -36.17 -10.58
C ASN A 225 -16.60 -35.68 -9.95
N LEU A 226 -16.49 -34.41 -9.55
CA LEU A 226 -15.28 -33.89 -8.87
C LEU A 226 -15.05 -34.53 -7.50
N MET A 227 -16.12 -34.88 -6.78
CA MET A 227 -16.02 -35.67 -5.55
C MET A 227 -15.66 -37.13 -5.82
N ALA A 228 -16.20 -37.72 -6.89
CA ALA A 228 -15.93 -39.11 -7.26
C ALA A 228 -14.49 -39.32 -7.73
N ASP A 229 -13.92 -38.41 -8.53
CA ASP A 229 -12.56 -38.54 -9.07
C ASP A 229 -11.48 -38.44 -7.97
N VAL A 230 -11.71 -37.62 -6.94
CA VAL A 230 -10.80 -37.47 -5.80
C VAL A 230 -10.88 -38.67 -4.84
N VAL A 231 -12.08 -39.24 -4.66
CA VAL A 231 -12.31 -40.47 -3.89
C VAL A 231 -11.76 -41.71 -4.62
N GLN A 232 -11.88 -41.79 -5.95
CA GLN A 232 -11.31 -42.91 -6.72
C GLN A 232 -9.78 -42.95 -6.71
N LEU A 233 -9.11 -41.80 -6.49
CA LEU A 233 -7.66 -41.69 -6.34
C LEU A 233 -7.17 -41.71 -4.88
N GLU A 234 -8.03 -42.05 -3.92
CA GLU A 234 -7.70 -42.10 -2.49
C GLU A 234 -6.52 -43.03 -2.18
N HIS A 235 -6.37 -44.14 -2.90
CA HIS A 235 -5.25 -45.08 -2.76
C HIS A 235 -3.89 -44.54 -3.22
N LEU A 236 -3.86 -43.46 -4.02
CA LEU A 236 -2.63 -42.76 -4.44
C LEU A 236 -2.42 -41.43 -3.68
N ASN A 237 -3.46 -40.93 -3.01
CA ASN A 237 -3.43 -39.68 -2.26
C ASN A 237 -2.90 -39.89 -0.84
N LYS A 238 -1.68 -39.41 -0.58
CA LYS A 238 -1.04 -39.43 0.76
C LYS A 238 -1.59 -38.37 1.74
N MET A 239 -2.70 -37.71 1.42
CA MET A 239 -3.23 -36.60 2.23
C MET A 239 -4.29 -37.07 3.20
N ASN A 240 -4.20 -36.59 4.44
CA ASN A 240 -5.16 -36.84 5.51
C ASN A 240 -6.53 -36.24 5.14
N ALA A 241 -7.64 -36.94 5.40
CA ALA A 241 -8.99 -36.61 4.95
C ALA A 241 -9.44 -35.16 5.28
N HIS A 242 -8.90 -34.60 6.37
CA HIS A 242 -9.15 -33.21 6.78
C HIS A 242 -8.67 -32.17 5.75
N ASN A 243 -7.60 -32.44 5.01
CA ASN A 243 -7.04 -31.51 4.01
C ASN A 243 -7.83 -31.52 2.70
N ILE A 244 -8.47 -32.64 2.37
CA ILE A 244 -9.30 -32.79 1.18
C ILE A 244 -10.59 -31.97 1.35
N ALA A 245 -11.25 -32.05 2.52
CA ALA A 245 -12.50 -31.33 2.79
C ALA A 245 -12.39 -29.80 2.62
N MET A 246 -11.22 -29.21 2.88
CA MET A 246 -11.01 -27.77 2.78
C MET A 246 -10.90 -27.26 1.32
N VAL A 247 -10.62 -28.13 0.36
CA VAL A 247 -10.52 -27.82 -1.07
C VAL A 247 -11.91 -27.83 -1.74
N PHE A 248 -12.87 -28.56 -1.20
CA PHE A 248 -14.15 -28.89 -1.86
C PHE A 248 -15.40 -28.28 -1.23
N ALA A 249 -15.27 -27.27 -0.36
CA ALA A 249 -16.45 -26.53 0.11
C ALA A 249 -17.16 -25.86 -1.09
N PRO A 250 -18.45 -26.20 -1.36
CA PRO A 250 -19.16 -25.59 -2.48
C PRO A 250 -19.36 -24.09 -2.22
N ASN A 251 -19.16 -23.27 -3.27
CA ASN A 251 -19.39 -21.81 -3.33
C ASN A 251 -18.26 -20.85 -2.92
N MET A 252 -16.99 -21.24 -3.03
CA MET A 252 -15.84 -20.38 -2.68
C MET A 252 -15.54 -19.20 -3.63
N ILE A 253 -16.21 -19.06 -4.78
CA ILE A 253 -15.80 -18.08 -5.80
C ILE A 253 -16.32 -16.64 -5.52
N GLN A 254 -17.29 -16.46 -4.60
CA GLN A 254 -17.89 -15.14 -4.34
C GLN A 254 -18.04 -14.74 -2.86
N MET A 255 -17.50 -15.51 -1.91
CA MET A 255 -17.68 -15.23 -0.49
C MET A 255 -16.42 -14.66 0.17
N ASP A 256 -16.59 -13.63 0.99
CA ASP A 256 -15.51 -13.09 1.83
C ASP A 256 -15.05 -14.12 2.88
N LYS A 257 -13.76 -14.09 3.24
CA LYS A 257 -13.09 -15.09 4.10
C LYS A 257 -13.81 -15.36 5.43
N ALA A 258 -14.48 -14.36 6.00
CA ALA A 258 -15.25 -14.50 7.23
C ALA A 258 -16.55 -15.30 7.03
N ALA A 259 -17.23 -15.11 5.89
CA ALA A 259 -18.44 -15.85 5.55
C ALA A 259 -18.13 -17.32 5.22
N LEU A 260 -16.95 -17.59 4.67
CA LEU A 260 -16.42 -18.93 4.41
C LEU A 260 -16.21 -19.71 5.71
N LEU A 261 -15.60 -19.08 6.71
CA LEU A 261 -15.45 -19.66 8.05
C LEU A 261 -16.80 -19.88 8.73
N GLY A 262 -17.74 -18.94 8.58
CA GLY A 262 -19.10 -19.07 9.13
C GLY A 262 -19.82 -20.32 8.61
N SER A 263 -19.83 -20.50 7.29
CA SER A 263 -20.49 -21.64 6.64
C SER A 263 -19.84 -22.99 7.00
N ALA A 264 -18.51 -23.04 7.07
CA ALA A 264 -17.79 -24.24 7.51
C ALA A 264 -18.11 -24.63 8.96
N ILE A 265 -18.24 -23.65 9.86
CA ILE A 265 -18.62 -23.88 11.27
C ILE A 265 -20.06 -24.40 11.36
N GLU A 266 -20.97 -23.87 10.53
CA GLU A 266 -22.38 -24.26 10.51
C GLU A 266 -22.55 -25.71 10.02
N GLN A 267 -21.85 -26.11 8.95
CA GLN A 267 -21.86 -27.50 8.47
C GLN A 267 -21.30 -28.50 9.48
N VAL A 268 -20.25 -28.13 10.21
CA VAL A 268 -19.68 -29.00 11.27
C VAL A 268 -20.67 -29.14 12.45
N LYS A 269 -21.42 -28.09 12.78
CA LYS A 269 -22.48 -28.16 13.80
C LYS A 269 -23.62 -29.08 13.36
N ASP A 270 -24.08 -28.95 12.13
CA ASP A 270 -25.14 -29.80 11.57
C ASP A 270 -24.74 -31.27 11.51
N LEU A 271 -23.51 -31.56 11.09
CA LEU A 271 -22.96 -32.92 11.09
C LEU A 271 -22.87 -33.50 12.50
N LYS A 272 -22.46 -32.68 13.48
CA LYS A 272 -22.39 -33.09 14.89
C LYS A 272 -23.79 -33.36 15.46
N GLN A 273 -24.78 -32.56 15.07
CA GLN A 273 -26.17 -32.75 15.49
C GLN A 273 -26.81 -34.00 14.86
N LYS A 274 -26.57 -34.25 13.57
CA LYS A 274 -27.01 -35.49 12.92
C LYS A 274 -26.36 -36.72 13.52
N ALA A 275 -25.06 -36.67 13.84
CA ALA A 275 -24.37 -37.79 14.49
C ALA A 275 -24.92 -38.08 15.90
N THR A 276 -25.26 -37.05 16.68
CA THR A 276 -25.88 -37.23 18.01
C THR A 276 -27.33 -37.72 17.93
N GLU A 277 -28.06 -37.39 16.87
CA GLU A 277 -29.40 -37.93 16.61
C GLU A 277 -29.34 -39.40 16.15
N VAL A 278 -28.42 -39.76 15.26
CA VAL A 278 -28.20 -41.15 14.83
C VAL A 278 -27.75 -42.04 16.00
N SER A 279 -26.94 -41.49 16.92
CA SER A 279 -26.54 -42.17 18.16
C SER A 279 -27.71 -42.46 19.11
N LYS A 280 -28.84 -41.74 19.02
CA LYS A 280 -30.02 -41.97 19.87
C LYS A 280 -30.96 -43.04 19.32
N VAL A 281 -30.81 -43.42 18.05
CA VAL A 281 -31.68 -44.40 17.38
C VAL A 281 -31.21 -45.85 17.57
N PHE A 282 -29.97 -46.06 18.05
CA PHE A 282 -29.40 -47.39 18.29
C PHE A 282 -29.34 -47.72 19.80
N THR A 283 -30.49 -47.95 20.41
CA THR A 283 -30.56 -48.60 21.73
C THR A 283 -30.56 -50.11 21.53
N VAL A 284 -29.43 -50.78 21.76
CA VAL A 284 -29.41 -52.23 22.00
C VAL A 284 -29.85 -52.46 23.45
N PRO A 285 -30.88 -53.26 23.74
CA PRO A 285 -31.33 -53.51 25.11
C PRO A 285 -30.27 -54.24 25.92
N THR A 286 -30.08 -53.81 27.17
CA THR A 286 -29.22 -54.49 28.15
C THR A 286 -30.13 -55.19 29.16
N GLU A 287 -30.44 -56.47 28.94
CA GLU A 287 -31.08 -57.32 29.95
C GLU A 287 -30.44 -58.73 29.95
N ILE A 288 -29.62 -58.96 30.99
CA ILE A 288 -29.52 -60.14 31.87
C ILE A 288 -29.07 -61.50 31.28
N ASP A 289 -27.91 -61.99 31.76
CA ASP A 289 -27.85 -63.26 32.50
C ASP A 289 -26.68 -63.25 33.49
N GLU A 290 -27.01 -63.45 34.77
CA GLU A 290 -26.07 -63.64 35.87
C GLU A 290 -25.42 -65.02 35.79
N VAL A 291 -24.09 -65.10 35.89
CA VAL A 291 -23.39 -66.31 36.35
C VAL A 291 -22.23 -65.91 37.26
N THR A 292 -22.45 -66.01 38.57
CA THR A 292 -21.40 -66.11 39.58
C THR A 292 -20.83 -67.52 39.59
N VAL A 293 -19.50 -67.71 39.50
CA VAL A 293 -18.75 -68.72 40.27
C VAL A 293 -17.26 -68.33 40.42
N ASP A 294 -16.90 -68.10 41.68
CA ASP A 294 -15.67 -68.35 42.46
C ASP A 294 -14.25 -68.00 41.98
N CYS A 295 -13.57 -67.27 42.88
CA CYS A 295 -12.14 -67.06 42.91
C CYS A 295 -11.43 -68.23 43.57
N ASP A 296 -10.44 -68.80 42.89
CA ASP A 296 -9.35 -69.54 43.54
C ASP A 296 -8.01 -68.92 43.15
N VAL A 297 -7.31 -68.38 44.14
CA VAL A 297 -5.91 -68.00 44.04
C VAL A 297 -5.08 -69.11 44.68
N PRO A 298 -4.04 -69.59 43.99
CA PRO A 298 -2.82 -69.97 44.67
C PRO A 298 -1.58 -69.28 44.07
N ASN A 299 -1.09 -68.32 44.84
CA ASN A 299 0.29 -68.12 45.26
C ASN A 299 1.49 -68.59 44.40
N ILE A 300 2.33 -67.59 44.11
CA ILE A 300 3.80 -67.54 44.28
C ILE A 300 4.66 -68.40 43.34
N THR A 301 5.43 -67.74 42.47
CA THR A 301 6.92 -67.68 42.62
C THR A 301 7.56 -66.71 41.63
N ARG A 302 8.58 -66.00 42.13
CA ARG A 302 9.56 -65.24 41.36
C ARG A 302 10.48 -66.19 40.59
N GLN A 303 10.87 -65.83 39.37
CA GLN A 303 12.23 -66.12 38.88
C GLN A 303 12.66 -65.12 37.80
N ASN A 304 13.78 -64.46 38.09
CA ASN A 304 14.61 -63.75 37.14
C ASN A 304 14.99 -64.68 35.99
N ASN A 305 15.16 -64.16 34.78
CA ASN A 305 16.28 -64.56 33.93
C ASN A 305 16.60 -63.50 32.88
N ASN A 306 17.90 -63.27 32.76
CA ASN A 306 18.57 -62.42 31.80
C ASN A 306 18.36 -62.94 30.37
N ASP A 307 18.40 -62.05 29.38
CA ASP A 307 19.36 -62.06 28.27
C ASP A 307 18.81 -61.54 26.92
N LYS A 308 19.66 -60.68 26.31
CA LYS A 308 19.97 -60.56 24.87
C LYS A 308 19.14 -59.63 23.98
N ILE A 309 19.72 -58.44 23.84
CA ILE A 309 19.92 -57.69 22.59
C ILE A 309 20.34 -58.63 21.44
N PHE A 310 19.75 -58.46 20.25
CA PHE A 310 20.44 -58.63 18.97
C PHE A 310 19.87 -57.64 17.92
N ILE A 311 20.79 -56.77 17.46
CA ILE A 311 20.89 -55.96 16.22
C ILE A 311 19.67 -55.15 15.79
#